data_AF-G9KB19-F1
#
_entry.id   AF-G9KB19-F1
#
_cell.length_a   1.000
_cell.length_b   1.000
_cell.length_c   1.000
_cell.angle_alpha   90.00
_cell.angle_beta   90.00
_cell.angle_gamma   90.00
#
_symmetry.space_group_name_H-M   'P 1'
#
loop_
_entity.id
_entity.type
_entity.pdbx_description
1 polymer ?
#
loop_
_entity_poly.entity_id
_entity_poly.type
_entity_poly.pdbx_seq_one_letter_code
_entity_poly.pdbx_strand_id
1 'polypeptide(L)'
;EELKLLQTVLVLLTTNTVVHDESLSKAIVLCFRLHFTKDNITNNTAAATVRQVVTVVFERMVAEDERHRDIIEQPVLVQGNSNRRSVSTLKPCAKDAYMLFQDLCQLVNADAPYWLVGMTEMTRTFGLELLESVLNDFPQVFLQ
;
A
#
# COMPACT_ATOMS: atom_id res chain seq x y z
N GLU A 1 -21.58 13.23 -3.63
CA GLU A 1 -20.50 13.87 -2.85
C GLU A 1 -19.30 12.94 -2.62
N GLU A 2 -19.52 11.62 -2.53
CA GLU A 2 -18.48 10.60 -2.33
C GLU A 2 -17.35 10.61 -3.38
N LEU A 3 -17.65 10.89 -4.65
CA LEU A 3 -16.64 11.01 -5.73
C LEU A 3 -15.64 12.16 -5.51
N LYS A 4 -16.09 13.31 -4.99
CA LYS A 4 -15.22 14.45 -4.69
C LYS A 4 -14.32 14.17 -3.49
N LEU A 5 -14.81 13.40 -2.53
CA LEU A 5 -14.02 12.92 -1.39
C LEU A 5 -12.93 11.93 -1.86
N LEU A 6 -13.28 10.99 -2.73
CA LEU A 6 -12.30 10.04 -3.29
C LEU A 6 -11.19 10.74 -4.07
N GLN A 7 -11.56 11.70 -4.92
CA GLN A 7 -10.60 12.52 -5.66
C GLN A 7 -9.72 13.36 -4.74
N THR A 8 -10.25 13.94 -3.67
CA THR A 8 -9.47 14.73 -2.72
C THR A 8 -8.50 13.87 -1.92
N VAL A 9 -8.94 12.69 -1.45
CA VAL A 9 -8.09 11.74 -0.74
C VAL A 9 -6.99 11.23 -1.66
N LEU A 10 -7.31 10.90 -2.92
CA LEU A 10 -6.32 10.49 -3.92
C LEU A 10 -5.30 11.61 -4.19
N VAL A 11 -5.75 12.86 -4.34
CA VAL A 11 -4.85 14.00 -4.54
C VAL A 11 -3.93 14.18 -3.34
N LEU A 12 -4.43 14.12 -2.10
CA LEU A 12 -3.60 14.22 -0.89
C LEU A 12 -2.60 13.05 -0.78
N LEU A 13 -3.05 11.83 -1.10
CA LEU A 13 -2.22 10.61 -1.12
C LEU A 13 -1.26 10.53 -2.29
N THR A 14 -1.39 11.36 -3.32
CA THR A 14 -0.47 11.38 -4.47
C THR A 14 0.49 12.54 -4.40
N THR A 15 0.05 13.70 -3.90
CA THR A 15 0.85 14.94 -3.88
C THR A 15 1.75 15.11 -2.67
N ASN A 16 1.59 14.31 -1.62
CA ASN A 16 2.33 14.51 -0.37
C ASN A 16 3.02 13.24 0.13
N THR A 17 4.33 13.13 -0.08
CA THR A 17 5.18 12.03 0.41
C THR A 17 5.46 12.11 1.91
N VAL A 18 4.81 13.00 2.67
CA VAL A 18 4.98 13.09 4.14
C VAL A 18 4.01 12.14 4.87
N VAL A 19 2.98 11.66 4.20
CA VAL A 19 1.96 10.77 4.77
C VAL A 19 2.47 9.33 4.77
N HIS A 20 2.79 8.81 5.95
CA HIS A 20 3.31 7.46 6.21
C HIS A 20 2.58 6.75 7.36
N ASP A 21 2.84 5.46 7.52
CA ASP A 21 2.41 4.64 8.65
C ASP A 21 0.89 4.72 8.89
N GLU A 22 0.45 5.06 10.10
CA GLU A 22 -0.95 5.03 10.52
C GLU A 22 -1.81 6.02 9.72
N SER A 23 -1.25 7.16 9.33
CA SER A 23 -1.97 8.19 8.57
C SER A 23 -2.28 7.72 7.15
N LEU A 24 -1.32 7.05 6.52
CA LEU A 24 -1.49 6.44 5.20
C LEU A 24 -2.47 5.28 5.26
N SER A 25 -2.32 4.38 6.24
CA SER A 25 -3.25 3.26 6.46
C SER A 25 -4.70 3.74 6.57
N LYS A 26 -4.99 4.71 7.43
CA LYS A 26 -6.36 5.23 7.61
C LYS A 26 -6.96 5.76 6.32
N ALA A 27 -6.15 6.44 5.49
CA ALA A 27 -6.59 6.96 4.20
C ALA A 27 -6.86 5.83 3.20
N ILE A 28 -6.01 4.80 3.16
CA ILE A 28 -6.22 3.60 2.33
C ILE A 28 -7.50 2.86 2.77
N VAL A 29 -7.68 2.62 4.07
CA VAL A 29 -8.88 1.98 4.63
C VAL A 29 -10.14 2.77 4.24
N LEU A 30 -10.09 4.11 4.29
CA LEU A 30 -11.20 4.95 3.84
C LEU A 30 -11.52 4.72 2.35
N CYS A 31 -10.51 4.69 1.48
CA CYS A 31 -10.69 4.39 0.05
C CYS A 31 -11.31 3.01 -0.19
N PHE A 32 -10.83 1.98 0.49
CA PHE A 32 -11.40 0.64 0.38
C PHE A 32 -12.83 0.56 0.92
N ARG A 33 -13.13 1.16 2.07
CA ARG A 33 -14.49 1.17 2.62
C ARG A 33 -15.48 1.91 1.74
N LEU A 34 -15.04 2.98 1.08
CA LEU A 34 -15.84 3.68 0.07
C LEU A 34 -16.03 2.86 -1.20
N HIS A 35 -15.11 1.95 -1.54
CA HIS A 35 -15.28 1.00 -2.65
C HIS A 35 -16.38 -0.03 -2.40
N PHE A 36 -16.57 -0.46 -1.14
CA PHE A 36 -17.60 -1.43 -0.78
C PHE A 36 -18.98 -0.81 -0.44
N THR A 37 -19.23 0.46 -0.78
CA THR A 37 -20.58 1.04 -0.66
C THR A 37 -21.50 0.50 -1.78
N LYS A 38 -22.78 0.27 -1.47
CA LYS A 38 -23.75 -0.48 -2.30
C LYS A 38 -24.15 0.19 -3.64
N ASP A 39 -23.45 1.21 -4.12
CA ASP A 39 -23.75 1.89 -5.38
C ASP A 39 -22.80 1.45 -6.50
N ASN A 40 -23.37 0.89 -7.58
CA ASN A 40 -22.61 0.29 -8.69
C ASN A 40 -21.74 1.31 -9.46
N ILE A 41 -22.13 2.59 -9.52
CA ILE A 41 -21.34 3.63 -10.20
C ILE A 41 -20.12 4.02 -9.33
N THR A 42 -20.33 4.11 -8.02
CA THR A 42 -19.27 4.35 -7.03
C THR A 42 -18.27 3.20 -7.00
N ASN A 43 -18.75 1.95 -7.18
CA ASN A 43 -17.91 0.75 -7.13
C ASN A 43 -16.78 0.74 -8.18
N ASN A 44 -17.08 1.01 -9.47
CA ASN A 44 -16.07 1.01 -10.54
C ASN A 44 -15.03 2.13 -10.38
N THR A 45 -15.48 3.34 -10.03
CA THR A 45 -14.58 4.49 -9.84
C THR A 45 -13.71 4.30 -8.59
N ALA A 46 -14.28 3.73 -7.54
CA ALA A 46 -13.56 3.44 -6.33
C ALA A 46 -12.55 2.30 -6.49
N ALA A 47 -12.87 1.27 -7.29
CA ALA A 47 -11.92 0.24 -7.66
C ALA A 47 -10.68 0.84 -8.36
N ALA A 48 -10.90 1.76 -9.30
CA ALA A 48 -9.82 2.45 -9.99
C ALA A 48 -8.99 3.32 -9.04
N THR A 49 -9.63 3.97 -8.07
CA THR A 49 -8.93 4.78 -7.07
C THR A 49 -8.11 3.92 -6.12
N VAL A 50 -8.64 2.77 -5.67
CA VAL A 50 -7.87 1.82 -4.85
C VAL A 50 -6.66 1.30 -5.61
N ARG A 51 -6.83 0.90 -6.89
CA ARG A 51 -5.70 0.53 -7.77
C ARG A 51 -4.64 1.63 -7.80
N GLN A 52 -5.06 2.86 -8.09
CA GLN A 52 -4.14 3.99 -8.15
C GLN A 52 -3.42 4.25 -6.82
N VAL A 53 -4.13 4.16 -5.69
CA VAL A 53 -3.53 4.33 -4.36
C VAL A 53 -2.47 3.25 -4.11
N VAL A 54 -2.75 1.99 -4.45
CA VAL A 54 -1.78 0.91 -4.34
C VAL A 54 -0.57 1.21 -5.22
N THR A 55 -0.76 1.53 -6.50
CA THR A 55 0.32 1.90 -7.43
C THR A 55 1.20 3.03 -6.87
N VAL A 56 0.59 4.09 -6.36
CA VAL A 56 1.31 5.26 -5.81
C VAL A 56 2.15 4.92 -4.59
N VAL A 57 1.69 4.02 -3.72
CA VAL A 57 2.50 3.56 -2.57
C VAL A 57 3.77 2.87 -3.04
N PHE A 58 3.68 2.06 -4.10
CA PHE A 58 4.84 1.39 -4.69
C PHE A 58 5.76 2.35 -5.46
N GLU A 59 5.21 3.30 -6.22
CA GLU A 59 5.98 4.36 -6.88
C GLU A 59 6.80 5.18 -5.88
N ARG A 60 6.20 5.53 -4.73
CA ARG A 60 6.88 6.26 -3.64
C ARG A 60 8.07 5.49 -3.11
N MET A 61 7.93 4.18 -2.91
CA MET A 61 9.02 3.32 -2.49
C MET A 61 10.14 3.25 -3.53
N VAL A 62 9.81 3.07 -4.80
CA VAL A 62 10.83 3.05 -5.88
C VAL A 62 11.58 4.38 -5.94
N ALA A 63 10.87 5.50 -5.88
CA ALA A 63 11.47 6.82 -5.86
C ALA A 63 12.32 7.06 -4.60
N GLU A 64 11.91 6.53 -3.44
CA GLU A 64 12.71 6.57 -2.21
C GLU A 64 13.98 5.72 -2.36
N ASP A 65 13.89 4.53 -2.94
CA ASP A 65 15.06 3.68 -3.15
C ASP A 65 16.08 4.31 -4.11
N GLU A 66 15.63 4.86 -5.24
CA GLU A 66 16.48 5.56 -6.22
C GLU A 66 17.22 6.74 -5.60
N ARG A 67 16.52 7.57 -4.81
CA ARG A 67 17.13 8.75 -4.15
C ARG A 67 18.21 8.40 -3.15
N HIS A 68 18.18 7.19 -2.60
CA HIS A 68 19.14 6.72 -1.61
C HIS A 68 20.17 5.75 -2.18
N ARG A 69 20.07 5.38 -3.47
CA ARG A 69 21.03 4.51 -4.15
C ARG A 69 22.45 5.09 -4.18
N ASP A 70 22.55 6.41 -4.19
CA ASP A 70 23.83 7.15 -4.22
C ASP A 70 24.39 7.46 -2.82
N ILE A 71 23.63 7.16 -1.76
CA ILE A 71 24.09 7.33 -0.39
C ILE A 71 24.68 5.99 0.05
N ILE A 72 26.00 5.93 0.19
CA ILE A 72 26.71 4.78 0.78
C ILE A 72 26.31 4.70 2.26
N GLU A 73 25.20 4.04 2.56
CA GLU A 73 24.85 3.71 3.93
C GLU A 73 25.85 2.66 4.45
N GLN A 74 26.59 3.06 5.48
CA GLN A 74 27.51 2.19 6.20
C GLN A 74 26.72 0.96 6.68
N PRO A 75 27.15 -0.28 6.40
CA PRO A 75 26.36 -1.46 6.72
C PRO A 75 26.24 -1.54 8.24
N VAL A 76 25.04 -1.32 8.77
CA VAL A 76 24.75 -1.53 10.18
C VAL A 76 24.85 -3.03 10.41
N LEU A 77 25.97 -3.48 10.99
CA LEU A 77 26.16 -4.87 11.40
C LEU A 77 25.16 -5.19 12.50
N VAL A 78 24.04 -5.83 12.17
CA VAL A 78 23.08 -6.30 13.17
C VAL A 78 22.80 -7.78 12.98
N GLN A 79 23.48 -8.60 13.80
CA GLN A 79 23.12 -9.99 14.05
C GLN A 79 21.82 -10.07 14.85
N GLY A 80 20.82 -10.82 14.37
CA GLY A 80 19.82 -11.46 15.24
C GLY A 80 18.35 -11.47 14.76
N ASN A 81 17.88 -12.66 14.41
CA ASN A 81 16.49 -13.15 14.24
C ASN A 81 15.57 -12.43 13.22
N SER A 82 15.31 -13.15 12.12
CA SER A 82 15.18 -12.62 10.76
C SER A 82 13.79 -12.19 10.25
N ASN A 83 12.70 -12.25 11.02
CA ASN A 83 11.36 -12.01 10.44
C ASN A 83 10.57 -10.81 10.98
N ARG A 84 10.89 -10.28 12.18
CA ARG A 84 10.14 -9.15 12.78
C ARG A 84 10.89 -7.82 12.80
N ARG A 85 12.21 -7.83 12.59
CA ARG A 85 13.07 -6.63 12.61
C ARG A 85 13.55 -6.18 11.23
N SER A 86 13.28 -6.95 10.18
CA SER A 86 13.51 -6.55 8.78
C SER A 86 12.69 -5.30 8.41
N VAL A 87 11.47 -5.18 8.93
CA VAL A 87 10.58 -4.03 8.68
C VAL A 87 11.08 -2.75 9.36
N SER A 88 11.74 -2.84 10.52
CA SER A 88 12.27 -1.66 11.22
C SER A 88 13.52 -1.06 10.59
N THR A 89 14.21 -1.80 9.73
CA THR A 89 15.35 -1.31 8.94
C THR A 89 14.92 -0.79 7.57
N LEU A 90 13.65 -0.96 7.19
CA LEU A 90 13.12 -0.40 5.96
C LEU A 90 12.98 1.11 6.08
N LYS A 91 13.23 1.79 4.98
CA LYS A 91 12.91 3.21 4.82
C LYS A 91 11.37 3.40 4.85
N PRO A 92 10.87 4.60 5.19
CA PRO A 92 9.44 4.84 5.39
C PRO A 92 8.53 4.37 4.25
N CYS A 93 8.85 4.68 2.99
CA CYS A 93 8.03 4.26 1.85
C CYS A 93 8.10 2.74 1.63
N ALA A 94 9.29 2.14 1.79
CA ALA A 94 9.45 0.70 1.69
C ALA A 94 8.67 -0.06 2.78
N LYS A 95 8.63 0.48 4.00
CA LYS A 95 7.83 -0.04 5.10
C LYS A 95 6.34 0.00 4.79
N ASP A 96 5.84 1.13 4.29
CA ASP A 96 4.43 1.27 3.91
C ASP A 96 4.02 0.28 2.82
N ALA A 97 4.83 0.15 1.76
CA ALA A 97 4.58 -0.81 0.67
C ALA A 97 4.59 -2.26 1.16
N TYR A 98 5.53 -2.61 2.05
CA TYR A 98 5.58 -3.93 2.68
C TYR A 98 4.32 -4.23 3.49
N MET A 99 3.91 -3.31 4.37
CA MET A 99 2.73 -3.50 5.22
C MET A 99 1.45 -3.58 4.38
N LEU A 100 1.34 -2.78 3.32
CA LEU A 100 0.23 -2.85 2.37
C LEU A 100 0.15 -4.21 1.66
N PHE A 101 1.26 -4.68 1.10
CA PHE A 101 1.30 -5.94 0.35
C PHE A 101 0.97 -7.14 1.26
N GLN A 102 1.52 -7.15 2.48
CA GLN A 102 1.24 -8.17 3.47
C GLN A 102 -0.25 -8.23 3.79
N ASP A 103 -0.88 -7.09 4.05
CA ASP A 103 -2.29 -7.04 4.39
C ASP A 103 -3.19 -7.39 3.20
N LEU A 104 -2.81 -7.04 1.96
CA LEU A 104 -3.51 -7.51 0.76
C LEU A 104 -3.49 -9.03 0.67
N CYS A 105 -2.34 -9.67 0.95
CA CYS A 105 -2.24 -11.13 1.02
C CYS A 105 -3.16 -11.71 2.10
N GLN A 106 -3.20 -11.11 3.29
CA GLN A 106 -4.07 -11.57 4.38
C GLN A 106 -5.55 -11.46 4.02
N LEU A 107 -5.96 -10.31 3.50
CA LEU A 107 -7.34 -10.06 3.11
C LEU A 107 -7.81 -11.00 1.99
N VAL A 108 -6.95 -11.35 1.03
CA VAL A 108 -7.25 -12.36 -0.01
C VAL A 108 -7.44 -13.77 0.60
N ASN A 109 -6.74 -14.07 1.69
CA ASN A 109 -6.88 -15.32 2.43
C ASN A 109 -8.02 -15.28 3.48
N ALA A 110 -8.78 -14.19 3.56
CA ALA A 110 -9.79 -13.94 4.58
C ALA A 110 -9.24 -13.89 6.03
N ASP A 111 -7.95 -13.58 6.17
CA ASP A 111 -7.29 -13.30 7.44
C ASP A 111 -7.41 -11.81 7.81
N ALA A 112 -7.29 -11.51 9.11
CA ALA A 112 -7.33 -10.13 9.58
C ALA A 112 -6.05 -9.35 9.21
N PRO A 113 -6.17 -8.14 8.63
CA PRO A 113 -5.02 -7.30 8.30
C PRO A 113 -4.36 -6.73 9.56
N TYR A 114 -3.04 -6.52 9.52
CA TYR A 114 -2.30 -5.92 10.65
C TYR A 114 -2.26 -4.39 10.62
N TRP A 115 -2.19 -3.80 9.43
CA TRP A 115 -2.00 -2.37 9.18
C TRP A 115 -3.30 -1.68 8.76
N LEU A 116 -4.08 -2.27 7.85
CA LEU A 116 -5.37 -1.81 7.34
C LEU A 116 -6.51 -2.07 8.33
N VAL A 117 -6.34 -1.63 9.57
CA VAL A 117 -7.28 -1.85 10.68
C VAL A 117 -8.67 -1.33 10.32
N GLY A 118 -9.68 -2.18 10.47
CA GLY A 118 -11.08 -1.87 10.15
C GLY A 118 -11.53 -2.35 8.78
N MET A 119 -10.62 -2.92 7.97
CA MET A 119 -11.01 -3.76 6.83
C MET A 119 -11.42 -5.15 7.32
N THR A 120 -12.64 -5.55 6.98
CA THR A 120 -13.20 -6.86 7.37
C THR A 120 -13.42 -7.77 6.18
N GLU A 121 -13.68 -7.22 5.01
CA GLU A 121 -13.99 -7.99 3.81
C GLU A 121 -13.40 -7.30 2.57
N MET A 122 -12.75 -8.09 1.72
CA MET A 122 -12.37 -7.72 0.37
C MET A 122 -12.79 -8.87 -0.55
N THR A 123 -13.32 -8.57 -1.73
CA THR A 123 -13.62 -9.63 -2.71
C THR A 123 -12.31 -10.27 -3.16
N ARG A 124 -12.24 -11.60 -3.08
CA ARG A 124 -11.03 -12.36 -3.40
C ARG A 124 -10.50 -12.05 -4.80
N THR A 125 -11.39 -11.94 -5.78
CA THR A 125 -11.04 -11.59 -7.17
C THR A 125 -10.31 -10.24 -7.24
N PHE A 126 -10.88 -9.20 -6.63
CA PHE A 126 -10.28 -7.87 -6.65
C PHE A 126 -8.93 -7.82 -5.93
N GLY A 127 -8.82 -8.50 -4.78
CA GLY A 127 -7.54 -8.59 -4.07
C GLY A 127 -6.45 -9.28 -4.88
N LEU A 128 -6.79 -10.35 -5.61
CA LEU A 128 -5.85 -11.02 -6.51
C LEU A 128 -5.45 -10.14 -7.70
N GLU A 129 -6.38 -9.38 -8.29
CA GLU A 129 -6.08 -8.41 -9.34
C GLU A 129 -5.10 -7.33 -8.85
N LEU A 130 -5.25 -6.85 -7.61
CA LEU A 130 -4.33 -5.88 -7.01
C LEU A 130 -2.93 -6.49 -6.83
N LEU A 131 -2.85 -7.71 -6.29
CA LEU A 131 -1.58 -8.41 -6.12
C LEU A 131 -0.89 -8.67 -7.47
N GLU A 132 -1.65 -9.10 -8.47
CA GLU A 132 -1.15 -9.32 -9.83
C GLU A 132 -0.63 -8.02 -10.46
N SER A 133 -1.37 -6.92 -10.36
CA SER A 133 -0.92 -5.60 -10.86
C SER A 133 0.38 -5.17 -10.19
N VAL A 134 0.46 -5.25 -8.86
CA VAL A 134 1.69 -4.89 -8.13
C VAL A 134 2.89 -5.72 -8.57
N LEU A 135 2.73 -7.04 -8.69
CA LEU A 135 3.81 -7.94 -9.08
C LEU A 135 4.27 -7.72 -10.54
N ASN A 136 3.35 -7.38 -11.44
CA ASN A 136 3.66 -7.12 -12.84
C ASN A 136 4.23 -5.70 -13.07
N ASP A 137 3.75 -4.71 -12.35
CA ASP A 137 4.13 -3.30 -12.54
C ASP A 137 5.43 -2.93 -11.80
N PHE A 138 5.73 -3.64 -10.70
CA PHE A 138 6.92 -3.38 -9.86
C PHE A 138 7.80 -4.62 -9.64
N PRO A 139 8.14 -5.42 -10.67
CA PRO A 139 8.91 -6.66 -10.49
C PRO A 139 10.29 -6.42 -9.84
N GLN A 140 10.90 -5.27 -10.09
CA GLN A 140 12.20 -4.87 -9.53
C GLN A 140 12.20 -4.79 -7.99
N VAL A 141 11.04 -4.54 -7.38
CA VAL A 141 10.90 -4.48 -5.92
C VAL A 141 11.05 -5.87 -5.30
N PHE A 142 10.60 -6.91 -6.01
CA PHE A 142 10.48 -8.27 -5.48
C PHE A 142 11.61 -9.20 -5.92
N LEU A 143 12.32 -8.88 -7.00
CA LEU A 143 13.31 -9.75 -7.65
C LEU A 143 14.77 -9.42 -7.29
N GLN A 144 15.00 -8.67 -6.20
CA GLN A 144 16.33 -8.22 -5.80
C GLN A 144 17.15 -9.31 -5.10
#